data_AF-A0A2E7BSG3-F1
#
_entry.id   AF-A0A2E7BSG3-F1
#
_cell.length_a   1.000
_cell.length_b   1.000
_cell.length_c   1.000
_cell.angle_alpha   90.00
_cell.angle_beta   90.00
_cell.angle_gamma   90.00
#
_symmetry.space_group_name_H-M   'P 1'
#
loop_
_entity.id
_entity.type
_entity.pdbx_description
1 polymer ?
#
loop_
_entity_poly.entity_id
_entity_poly.type
_entity_poly.pdbx_seq_one_letter_code
_entity_poly.pdbx_strand_id
1 'polypeptide(L)'
;MRFGITTLLLLLAFTQPAHGEETVYYLMKARTMGSGVPAGLNTEVLTKIRRVVSKHNRLVVEGEVDSMAVEGPVIPAKKLAMQLEEARLAFEGLEFEKARNLASDVLAAIGSLPATPAGRGLWRQAQIRLIAIADGEGNEDETTRRVDELLRIEPGLDPSAMGVEPHLVDLLIAAKARVPASVPVRLRLSPPGAKAWLDGQPAGTKPRARPGAHRVMVKRAGYAAYVGSFTAREGLPVEV
;
A
#
# COMPACT_ATOMS: atom_id res chain seq x y z
N MET A 1 -78.00 41.89 -9.36
CA MET A 1 -76.60 42.34 -9.17
C MET A 1 -75.70 41.21 -9.65
N ARG A 2 -75.38 41.08 -10.94
CA ARG A 2 -74.28 41.71 -11.72
C ARG A 2 -72.87 41.61 -11.08
N PHE A 3 -72.16 40.58 -11.55
CA PHE A 3 -70.75 40.43 -11.94
C PHE A 3 -69.59 40.94 -11.06
N GLY A 4 -68.61 40.04 -10.88
CA GLY A 4 -67.24 40.38 -10.52
C GLY A 4 -66.43 39.18 -10.00
N ILE A 5 -66.24 38.13 -10.81
CA ILE A 5 -65.26 37.06 -10.53
C ILE A 5 -63.89 37.62 -10.94
N THR A 6 -63.03 37.91 -9.97
CA THR A 6 -61.63 38.27 -10.22
C THR A 6 -60.74 37.06 -9.96
N THR A 7 -60.27 36.51 -11.07
CA THR A 7 -59.19 35.53 -11.21
C THR A 7 -57.91 36.08 -10.57
N LEU A 8 -57.37 35.39 -9.55
CA LEU A 8 -55.97 35.53 -9.16
C LEU A 8 -55.25 34.24 -9.57
N LEU A 9 -54.46 34.37 -10.63
CA LEU A 9 -53.59 33.36 -11.18
C LEU A 9 -52.35 33.27 -10.25
N LEU A 10 -52.29 32.28 -9.36
CA LEU A 10 -51.06 31.96 -8.64
C LEU A 10 -50.46 30.69 -9.25
N LEU A 11 -49.38 30.88 -10.01
CA LEU A 11 -48.59 29.79 -10.58
C LEU A 11 -48.06 28.87 -9.48
N LEU A 12 -48.57 27.64 -9.44
CA LEU A 12 -47.92 26.52 -8.78
C LEU A 12 -46.67 26.16 -9.59
N ALA A 13 -45.54 26.76 -9.23
CA ALA A 13 -44.25 26.24 -9.63
C ALA A 13 -43.99 24.96 -8.82
N PHE A 14 -44.19 23.81 -9.45
CA PHE A 14 -43.53 22.58 -9.02
C PHE A 14 -42.02 22.82 -9.04
N THR A 15 -41.41 22.97 -7.87
CA THR A 15 -39.97 22.75 -7.73
C THR A 15 -39.73 21.25 -7.89
N GLN A 16 -39.44 20.82 -9.12
CA GLN A 16 -38.81 19.54 -9.37
C GLN A 16 -37.47 19.50 -8.59
N PRO A 17 -37.13 18.37 -7.95
CA PRO A 17 -35.83 18.21 -7.32
C PRO A 17 -34.73 18.38 -8.37
N ALA A 18 -33.70 19.15 -8.02
CA ALA A 18 -32.51 19.31 -8.83
C ALA A 18 -31.86 17.92 -9.05
N HIS A 19 -32.08 17.33 -10.22
CA HIS A 19 -31.32 16.19 -10.72
C HIS A 19 -29.88 16.65 -10.97
N GLY A 20 -29.07 16.65 -9.92
CA GLY A 20 -27.64 16.94 -9.93
C GLY A 20 -26.78 15.82 -9.33
N GLU A 21 -27.38 14.68 -8.93
CA GLU A 21 -26.66 13.56 -8.31
C GLU A 21 -26.80 12.22 -9.05
N GLU A 22 -27.54 12.14 -10.16
CA GLU A 22 -27.70 10.87 -10.90
C GLU A 22 -26.65 10.62 -11.98
N THR A 23 -25.90 11.62 -12.44
CA THR A 23 -24.95 11.43 -13.56
C THR A 23 -23.66 10.72 -13.15
N VAL A 24 -23.27 10.78 -11.87
CA VAL A 24 -22.07 10.08 -11.38
C VAL A 24 -22.37 8.59 -11.10
N TYR A 25 -23.62 8.23 -10.80
CA TYR A 25 -24.00 6.85 -10.54
C TYR A 25 -24.09 6.00 -11.82
N TYR A 26 -24.37 6.60 -12.98
CA TYR A 26 -24.40 5.87 -14.25
C TYR A 26 -23.02 5.50 -14.82
N LEU A 27 -21.98 6.28 -14.52
CA LEU A 27 -20.61 5.99 -15.02
C LEU A 27 -19.94 4.82 -14.29
N MET A 28 -20.27 4.56 -13.01
CA MET A 28 -19.78 3.36 -12.32
C MET A 28 -20.58 2.10 -12.67
N LYS A 29 -21.87 2.22 -13.00
CA LYS A 29 -22.72 1.06 -13.35
C LYS A 29 -22.55 0.61 -14.81
N ALA A 30 -22.19 1.50 -15.72
CA ALA A 30 -21.90 1.13 -17.13
C ALA A 30 -20.59 0.34 -17.31
N ARG A 31 -19.67 0.38 -16.33
CA ARG A 31 -18.42 -0.39 -16.38
C ARG A 31 -18.54 -1.79 -15.75
N THR A 32 -19.58 -2.03 -14.96
CA THR A 32 -19.84 -3.32 -14.30
C THR A 32 -20.88 -4.19 -15.03
N MET A 33 -21.61 -3.63 -15.99
CA MET A 33 -22.45 -4.40 -16.90
C MET A 33 -21.93 -4.19 -18.32
N GLY A 34 -21.27 -5.21 -18.88
CA GLY A 34 -20.81 -5.16 -20.27
C GLY A 34 -21.99 -5.00 -21.23
N SER A 35 -22.25 -3.78 -21.71
CA SER A 35 -22.83 -3.48 -23.02
C SER A 35 -22.89 -1.96 -23.27
N GLY A 36 -22.48 -1.55 -24.47
CA GLY A 36 -22.93 -0.33 -25.18
C GLY A 36 -22.70 1.05 -24.53
N VAL A 37 -21.65 1.77 -24.97
CA VAL A 37 -21.61 3.23 -24.86
C VAL A 37 -22.68 3.80 -25.81
N PRO A 38 -23.62 4.67 -25.36
CA PRO A 38 -24.59 5.27 -26.27
C PRO A 38 -23.89 6.26 -27.22
N ALA A 39 -24.09 6.06 -28.53
CA ALA A 39 -23.64 6.99 -29.55
C ALA A 39 -24.38 8.33 -29.38
N GLY A 40 -23.68 9.37 -28.93
CA GLY A 40 -24.26 10.69 -28.70
C GLY A 40 -23.53 11.59 -27.71
N LEU A 41 -22.49 11.12 -27.01
CA LEU A 41 -21.64 11.99 -26.20
C LEU A 41 -20.69 12.81 -27.09
N ASN A 42 -21.12 14.03 -27.43
CA ASN A 42 -20.32 15.01 -28.15
C ASN A 42 -19.06 15.37 -27.33
N THR A 43 -17.90 15.28 -27.97
CA THR A 43 -16.55 15.65 -27.47
C THR A 43 -16.49 17.03 -26.80
N GLU A 44 -17.43 17.92 -27.13
CA GLU A 44 -17.54 19.26 -26.56
C GLU A 44 -17.95 19.25 -25.07
N VAL A 45 -18.76 18.27 -24.64
CA VAL A 45 -19.20 18.13 -23.23
C VAL A 45 -18.04 17.65 -22.36
N LEU A 46 -17.22 16.71 -22.87
CA LEU A 46 -16.00 16.24 -22.20
C LEU A 46 -14.97 17.37 -22.05
N THR A 47 -14.90 18.26 -23.04
CA THR A 47 -13.97 19.40 -23.02
C THR A 47 -14.41 20.50 -22.04
N LYS A 48 -15.72 20.74 -21.89
CA LYS A 48 -16.26 21.68 -20.89
C LYS A 48 -16.07 21.22 -19.45
N ILE A 49 -16.18 19.92 -19.18
CA ILE A 49 -15.90 19.35 -17.84
C ILE A 49 -14.43 19.55 -17.47
N ARG A 50 -13.51 19.43 -18.44
CA ARG A 50 -12.07 19.71 -18.24
C ARG A 50 -11.77 21.16 -17.86
N ARG A 51 -12.61 22.13 -18.26
CA ARG A 51 -12.32 23.57 -18.09
C ARG A 51 -12.86 24.16 -16.77
N VAL A 52 -13.87 23.54 -16.16
CA VAL A 52 -14.48 24.06 -14.90
C VAL A 52 -13.61 23.76 -13.67
N VAL A 53 -12.72 22.77 -13.75
CA VAL A 53 -11.84 22.38 -12.62
C VAL A 53 -10.64 23.34 -12.43
N SER A 54 -10.36 24.24 -13.39
CA SER A 54 -9.18 25.12 -13.38
C SER A 54 -9.33 26.43 -12.57
N LYS A 55 -10.53 26.80 -12.09
CA LYS A 55 -10.76 28.15 -11.50
C LYS A 55 -10.68 28.24 -9.97
N HIS A 56 -10.56 27.13 -9.25
CA HIS A 56 -10.44 27.16 -7.79
C HIS A 56 -9.09 26.55 -7.36
N ASN A 57 -8.30 27.42 -6.74
CA ASN A 57 -6.94 27.23 -6.29
C ASN A 57 -6.72 25.92 -5.51
N ARG A 58 -6.14 24.91 -6.14
CA ARG A 58 -5.32 23.87 -5.51
C ARG A 58 -4.50 23.19 -6.60
N LEU A 59 -3.17 23.24 -6.49
CA LEU A 59 -2.25 22.44 -7.30
C LEU A 59 -2.68 20.97 -7.21
N VAL A 60 -3.38 20.50 -8.24
CA VAL A 60 -3.51 19.08 -8.54
C VAL A 60 -2.27 18.77 -9.38
N VAL A 61 -1.29 18.11 -8.77
CA VAL A 61 -0.30 17.38 -9.54
C VAL A 61 -1.09 16.27 -10.23
N GLU A 62 -1.50 16.48 -11.48
CA GLU A 62 -1.98 15.42 -12.37
C GLU A 62 -0.78 14.54 -12.72
N GLY A 63 -0.34 13.74 -11.73
CA GLY A 63 0.34 12.50 -12.02
C GLY A 63 -0.75 11.52 -12.43
N GLU A 64 -0.75 11.12 -13.70
CA GLU A 64 -1.49 9.98 -14.20
C GLU A 64 -0.95 8.75 -13.45
N VAL A 65 -1.50 8.49 -12.26
CA VAL A 65 -1.27 7.23 -11.55
C VAL A 65 -2.16 6.23 -12.26
N ASP A 66 -1.58 5.57 -13.26
CA ASP A 66 -2.08 4.33 -13.85
C ASP A 66 -2.15 3.28 -12.73
N SER A 67 -3.19 3.40 -11.91
CA SER A 67 -3.54 2.44 -10.87
C SER A 67 -4.32 1.33 -11.55
N MET A 68 -3.64 0.61 -12.44
CA MET A 68 -4.06 -0.72 -12.84
C MET A 68 -3.91 -1.60 -11.59
N ALA A 69 -4.98 -1.68 -10.79
CA ALA A 69 -5.14 -2.75 -9.83
C ALA A 69 -5.28 -4.04 -10.65
N VAL A 70 -4.13 -4.66 -10.97
CA VAL A 70 -4.09 -5.99 -11.55
C VAL A 70 -4.59 -6.92 -10.45
N GLU A 71 -5.84 -7.36 -10.55
CA GLU A 71 -6.36 -8.47 -9.76
C GLU A 71 -5.63 -9.75 -10.19
N GLY A 72 -4.40 -9.92 -9.71
CA GLY A 72 -3.65 -11.15 -9.85
C GLY A 72 -4.31 -12.27 -9.03
N PRO A 73 -4.10 -13.54 -9.40
CA PRO A 73 -4.60 -14.67 -8.63
C PRO A 73 -4.08 -14.61 -7.19
N VAL A 74 -5.00 -14.59 -6.22
CA VAL A 74 -4.66 -14.63 -4.79
C VAL A 74 -4.13 -16.03 -4.47
N ILE A 75 -2.81 -16.15 -4.28
CA ILE A 75 -2.21 -17.42 -3.89
C ILE A 75 -2.60 -17.73 -2.43
N PRO A 76 -3.18 -18.91 -2.13
CA PRO A 76 -3.56 -19.26 -0.77
C PRO A 76 -2.34 -19.30 0.16
N ALA A 77 -2.45 -18.72 1.36
CA ALA A 77 -1.37 -18.71 2.36
C ALA A 77 -0.84 -20.12 2.70
N LYS A 78 -1.71 -21.13 2.67
CA LYS A 78 -1.33 -22.54 2.86
C LYS A 78 -0.35 -23.03 1.79
N LYS A 79 -0.53 -22.62 0.53
CA LYS A 79 0.36 -23.00 -0.57
C LYS A 79 1.74 -22.36 -0.40
N LEU A 80 1.78 -21.08 -0.01
CA LEU A 80 3.04 -20.38 0.27
C LEU A 80 3.78 -20.98 1.47
N ALA A 81 3.06 -21.36 2.52
CA ALA A 81 3.64 -22.06 3.67
C ALA A 81 4.26 -23.41 3.26
N MET A 82 3.59 -24.17 2.40
CA MET A 82 4.14 -25.43 1.87
C MET A 82 5.41 -25.19 1.03
N GLN A 83 5.46 -24.15 0.21
CA GLN A 83 6.67 -23.80 -0.55
C GLN A 83 7.85 -23.42 0.35
N LEU A 84 7.59 -22.72 1.47
CA LEU A 84 8.64 -22.41 2.45
C LEU A 84 9.15 -23.66 3.18
N GLU A 85 8.26 -24.60 3.46
CA GLU A 85 8.66 -25.88 4.03
C GLU A 85 9.48 -26.71 3.03
N GLU A 86 9.10 -26.72 1.76
CA GLU A 86 9.91 -27.33 0.70
C GLU A 86 11.28 -26.65 0.54
N ALA A 87 11.33 -25.31 0.65
CA ALA A 87 12.59 -24.56 0.64
C ALA A 87 13.50 -24.94 1.83
N ARG A 88 12.92 -25.18 3.01
CA ARG A 88 13.66 -25.68 4.18
C ARG A 88 14.26 -27.05 3.92
N LEU A 89 13.46 -27.99 3.41
CA LEU A 89 13.91 -29.34 3.11
C LEU A 89 15.00 -29.34 2.02
N ALA A 90 14.87 -28.50 0.99
CA ALA A 90 15.88 -28.33 -0.04
C ALA A 90 17.20 -27.78 0.54
N PHE A 91 17.12 -26.77 1.44
CA PHE A 91 18.29 -26.24 2.14
C PHE A 91 19.00 -27.31 2.99
N GLU A 92 18.23 -28.11 3.75
CA GLU A 92 18.78 -29.22 4.55
C GLU A 92 19.40 -30.32 3.69
N GLY A 93 18.89 -30.51 2.48
CA GLY A 93 19.48 -31.38 1.45
C GLY A 93 20.67 -30.77 0.70
N LEU A 94 21.13 -29.57 1.08
CA LEU A 94 22.18 -28.80 0.40
C LEU A 94 21.85 -28.44 -1.06
N GLU A 95 20.56 -28.44 -1.43
CA GLU A 95 20.04 -28.01 -2.73
C GLU A 95 19.82 -26.48 -2.74
N PHE A 96 20.87 -25.68 -2.51
CA PHE A 96 20.78 -24.23 -2.25
C PHE A 96 20.05 -23.44 -3.35
N GLU A 97 20.30 -23.76 -4.63
CA GLU A 97 19.63 -23.07 -5.75
C GLU A 97 18.11 -23.29 -5.73
N LYS A 98 17.67 -24.52 -5.49
CA LYS A 98 16.25 -24.87 -5.38
C LYS A 98 15.61 -24.18 -4.18
N ALA A 99 16.28 -24.22 -3.03
CA ALA A 99 15.83 -23.52 -1.83
C ALA A 99 15.67 -22.01 -2.06
N ARG A 100 16.63 -21.39 -2.78
CA ARG A 100 16.61 -19.97 -3.13
C ARG A 100 15.43 -19.63 -4.03
N ASN A 101 15.20 -20.43 -5.07
CA ASN A 101 14.11 -20.22 -6.02
C ASN A 101 12.75 -20.29 -5.31
N LEU A 102 12.54 -21.33 -4.49
CA LEU A 102 11.30 -21.49 -3.72
C LEU A 102 11.05 -20.32 -2.75
N ALA A 103 12.07 -19.90 -1.99
CA ALA A 103 11.92 -18.77 -1.06
C ALA A 103 11.72 -17.43 -1.80
N SER A 104 12.38 -17.23 -2.93
CA SER A 104 12.23 -16.03 -3.76
C SER A 104 10.86 -15.96 -4.42
N ASP A 105 10.32 -17.08 -4.88
CA ASP A 105 8.97 -17.19 -5.44
C ASP A 105 7.91 -16.80 -4.40
N VAL A 106 8.09 -17.21 -3.14
CA VAL A 106 7.20 -16.82 -2.04
C VAL A 106 7.25 -15.31 -1.81
N LEU A 107 8.43 -14.69 -1.82
CA LEU A 107 8.53 -13.23 -1.72
C LEU A 107 7.89 -12.52 -2.90
N ALA A 108 8.10 -13.01 -4.13
CA ALA A 108 7.49 -12.45 -5.33
C ALA A 108 5.96 -12.55 -5.29
N ALA A 109 5.43 -13.69 -4.84
CA ALA A 109 3.99 -13.91 -4.68
C ALA A 109 3.35 -13.02 -3.61
N ILE A 110 4.07 -12.75 -2.51
CA ILE A 110 3.62 -11.84 -1.45
C ILE A 110 3.71 -10.38 -1.93
N GLY A 111 4.70 -10.05 -2.76
CA GLY A 111 4.99 -8.71 -3.21
C GLY A 111 5.59 -7.84 -2.10
N SER A 112 5.19 -6.57 -2.03
CA SER A 112 5.57 -5.67 -0.93
C SER A 112 5.00 -6.12 0.42
N LEU A 113 5.49 -5.57 1.53
CA LEU A 113 5.05 -5.91 2.90
C LEU A 113 3.55 -6.18 3.00
N PRO A 114 3.15 -7.43 3.32
CA PRO A 114 1.74 -7.81 3.28
C PRO A 114 0.95 -7.15 4.40
N ALA A 115 -0.28 -6.72 4.09
CA ALA A 115 -1.15 -6.05 5.07
C ALA A 115 -1.65 -7.01 6.17
N THR A 116 -1.62 -8.32 5.95
CA THR A 116 -2.14 -9.33 6.89
C THR A 116 -1.05 -9.86 7.83
N PRO A 117 -1.38 -10.22 9.09
CA PRO A 117 -0.43 -10.86 10.00
C PRO A 117 0.14 -12.17 9.45
N ALA A 118 -0.69 -13.00 8.82
CA ALA A 118 -0.28 -14.27 8.22
C ALA A 118 0.70 -14.07 7.06
N GLY A 119 0.40 -13.13 6.15
CA GLY A 119 1.32 -12.78 5.08
C GLY A 119 2.66 -12.29 5.62
N ARG A 120 2.66 -11.48 6.70
CA ARG A 120 3.91 -10.99 7.31
C ARG A 120 4.72 -12.11 7.97
N GLY A 121 4.05 -13.11 8.54
CA GLY A 121 4.71 -14.32 9.02
C GLY A 121 5.47 -15.03 7.90
N LEU A 122 4.78 -15.28 6.77
CA LEU A 122 5.36 -15.94 5.60
C LEU A 122 6.49 -15.11 4.97
N TRP A 123 6.30 -13.80 4.84
CA TRP A 123 7.33 -12.89 4.31
C TRP A 123 8.60 -12.93 5.17
N ARG A 124 8.46 -12.87 6.50
CA ARG A 124 9.60 -12.97 7.43
C ARG A 124 10.32 -14.32 7.29
N GLN A 125 9.57 -15.41 7.26
CA GLN A 125 10.14 -16.76 7.09
C GLN A 125 10.90 -16.88 5.77
N ALA A 126 10.37 -16.32 4.68
CA ALA A 126 11.05 -16.31 3.38
C ALA A 126 12.36 -15.51 3.40
N GLN A 127 12.37 -14.32 4.01
CA GLN A 127 13.60 -13.52 4.15
C GLN A 127 14.68 -14.23 4.98
N ILE A 128 14.28 -14.82 6.11
CA ILE A 128 15.21 -15.58 6.97
C ILE A 128 15.76 -16.79 6.24
N ARG A 129 14.95 -17.48 5.44
CA ARG A 129 15.41 -18.60 4.62
C ARG A 129 16.46 -18.14 3.61
N LEU A 130 16.26 -17.00 2.95
CA LEU A 130 17.25 -16.45 2.02
C LEU A 130 18.54 -16.00 2.72
N ILE A 131 18.47 -15.50 3.96
CA ILE A 131 19.64 -15.23 4.80
C ILE A 131 20.39 -16.54 5.08
N ALA A 132 19.69 -17.59 5.53
CA ALA A 132 20.30 -18.89 5.83
C ALA A 132 20.93 -19.54 4.58
N ILE A 133 20.28 -19.42 3.41
CA ILE A 133 20.83 -19.92 2.15
C ILE A 133 22.13 -19.19 1.79
N ALA A 134 22.15 -17.86 1.86
CA ALA A 134 23.36 -17.08 1.56
C ALA A 134 24.52 -17.44 2.51
N ASP A 135 24.20 -17.65 3.79
CA ASP A 135 25.16 -18.07 4.82
C ASP A 135 25.71 -19.48 4.55
N GLY A 136 24.83 -20.44 4.25
CA GLY A 136 25.22 -21.81 3.90
C GLY A 136 26.05 -21.92 2.60
N GLU A 137 25.92 -20.94 1.70
CA GLU A 137 26.76 -20.80 0.50
C GLU A 137 28.10 -20.10 0.77
N GLY A 138 28.35 -19.63 1.99
CA GLY A 138 29.55 -18.88 2.37
C GLY A 138 29.58 -17.45 1.82
N ASN A 139 28.43 -16.88 1.44
CA ASN A 139 28.32 -15.53 0.89
C ASN A 139 28.03 -14.51 1.99
N GLU A 140 29.04 -14.18 2.80
CA GLU A 140 28.94 -13.30 3.96
C GLU A 140 28.40 -11.90 3.63
N ASP A 141 28.78 -11.35 2.47
CA ASP A 141 28.31 -10.04 2.00
C ASP A 141 26.80 -10.02 1.74
N GLU A 142 26.29 -11.04 1.06
CA GLU A 142 24.87 -11.19 0.77
C GLU A 142 24.06 -11.47 2.06
N THR A 143 24.59 -12.31 2.95
CA THR A 143 24.00 -12.57 4.28
C THR A 143 23.84 -11.28 5.06
N THR A 144 24.91 -10.48 5.16
CA THR A 144 24.92 -9.20 5.87
C THR A 144 23.92 -8.22 5.25
N ARG A 145 23.94 -8.08 3.92
CA ARG A 145 23.02 -7.19 3.19
C ARG A 145 21.56 -7.55 3.44
N ARG A 146 21.21 -8.83 3.44
CA ARG A 146 19.84 -9.30 3.68
C ARG A 146 19.41 -9.13 5.13
N VAL A 147 20.31 -9.38 6.09
CA VAL A 147 20.07 -9.12 7.51
C VAL A 147 19.73 -7.64 7.74
N ASP A 148 20.53 -6.74 7.16
CA ASP A 148 20.30 -5.30 7.28
C ASP A 148 18.96 -4.88 6.64
N GLU A 149 18.63 -5.44 5.47
CA GLU A 149 17.34 -5.20 4.80
C GLU A 149 16.15 -5.69 5.64
N LEU A 150 16.24 -6.89 6.20
CA LEU A 150 15.22 -7.46 7.07
C LEU A 150 15.02 -6.61 8.33
N LEU A 151 16.10 -6.24 9.00
CA LEU A 151 16.03 -5.41 10.21
C LEU A 151 15.53 -3.99 9.90
N ARG A 152 15.83 -3.44 8.72
CA ARG A 152 15.27 -2.16 8.29
C ARG A 152 13.74 -2.20 8.27
N ILE A 153 13.17 -3.33 7.86
CA ILE A 153 11.72 -3.53 7.71
C ILE A 153 11.06 -3.97 9.03
N GLU A 154 11.65 -4.95 9.73
CA GLU A 154 11.16 -5.52 10.99
C GLU A 154 12.19 -5.25 12.12
N PRO A 155 12.29 -4.00 12.61
CA PRO A 155 13.29 -3.63 13.62
C PRO A 155 13.07 -4.32 14.97
N GLY A 156 11.82 -4.71 15.24
CA GLY A 156 11.40 -5.45 16.43
C GLY A 156 11.54 -6.96 16.31
N LEU A 157 12.14 -7.47 15.22
CA LEU A 157 12.34 -8.89 15.04
C LEU A 157 13.13 -9.49 16.21
N ASP A 158 12.59 -10.57 16.76
CA ASP A 158 13.25 -11.43 17.74
C ASP A 158 13.70 -12.71 17.01
N PRO A 159 15.00 -12.85 16.68
CA PRO A 159 15.54 -14.00 15.95
C PRO A 159 15.27 -15.34 16.65
N SER A 160 15.31 -15.33 17.99
CA SER A 160 15.23 -16.51 18.83
C SER A 160 13.87 -17.20 18.76
N ALA A 161 12.81 -16.45 18.47
CA ALA A 161 11.45 -16.96 18.39
C ALA A 161 11.13 -17.75 17.11
N MET A 162 12.07 -17.86 16.17
CA MET A 162 11.81 -18.34 14.81
C MET A 162 12.53 -19.65 14.46
N GLY A 163 13.17 -20.31 15.42
CA GLY A 163 13.87 -21.58 15.19
C GLY A 163 15.06 -21.42 14.22
N VAL A 164 15.69 -20.25 14.25
CA VAL A 164 16.84 -19.90 13.41
C VAL A 164 18.10 -20.53 14.01
N GLU A 165 19.05 -20.92 13.17
CA GLU A 165 20.33 -21.46 13.60
C GLU A 165 21.06 -20.48 14.54
N PRO A 166 21.76 -20.96 15.60
CA PRO A 166 22.36 -20.08 16.60
C PRO A 166 23.30 -19.00 16.03
N HIS A 167 24.10 -19.34 15.02
CA HIS A 167 25.02 -18.37 14.40
C HIS A 167 24.28 -17.22 13.70
N LEU A 168 23.18 -17.51 12.99
CA LEU A 168 22.34 -16.50 12.37
C LEU A 168 21.66 -15.60 13.41
N VAL A 169 21.34 -16.14 14.59
CA VAL A 169 20.86 -15.34 15.74
C VAL A 169 21.93 -14.34 16.16
N ASP A 170 23.19 -14.77 16.30
CA ASP A 170 24.32 -13.89 16.63
C ASP A 170 24.53 -12.80 15.57
N LEU A 171 24.46 -13.14 14.28
CA LEU A 171 24.53 -12.18 13.18
C LEU A 171 23.40 -11.15 13.25
N LEU A 172 22.17 -11.58 13.51
CA LEU A 172 21.02 -10.69 13.65
C LEU A 172 21.15 -9.77 14.88
N ILE A 173 21.65 -10.28 16.00
CA ILE A 173 21.93 -9.48 17.21
C ILE A 173 23.01 -8.44 16.92
N ALA A 174 24.13 -8.86 16.32
CA ALA A 174 25.24 -7.99 15.96
C ALA A 174 24.80 -6.90 14.97
N ALA A 175 24.04 -7.28 13.94
CA ALA A 175 23.48 -6.32 12.99
C ALA A 175 22.52 -5.34 13.66
N LYS A 176 21.62 -5.82 14.53
CA LYS A 176 20.69 -4.97 15.27
C LYS A 176 21.40 -3.92 16.12
N ALA A 177 22.58 -4.23 16.66
CA ALA A 177 23.42 -3.28 17.39
C ALA A 177 24.06 -2.21 16.48
N ARG A 178 24.29 -2.52 15.19
CA ARG A 178 24.78 -1.57 14.18
C ARG A 178 23.69 -0.69 13.60
N VAL A 179 22.43 -1.15 13.59
CA VAL A 179 21.35 -0.36 12.99
C VAL A 179 21.10 0.89 13.84
N PRO A 180 21.22 2.11 13.28
CA PRO A 180 21.12 3.32 14.05
C PRO A 180 19.76 3.49 14.72
N ALA A 181 19.78 4.17 15.86
CA ALA A 181 18.61 4.41 16.68
C ALA A 181 17.51 5.10 15.87
N SER A 182 16.28 4.62 16.02
CA SER A 182 15.13 5.20 15.30
C SER A 182 14.93 6.67 15.66
N VAL A 183 14.71 7.51 14.65
CA VAL A 183 14.38 8.92 14.77
C VAL A 183 12.86 9.15 14.84
N PRO A 184 12.38 10.14 15.60
CA PRO A 184 10.97 10.50 15.61
C PRO A 184 10.57 11.13 14.27
N VAL A 185 9.45 10.67 13.71
CA VAL A 185 8.82 11.23 12.52
C VAL A 185 7.48 11.85 12.93
N ARG A 186 7.11 12.98 12.33
CA ARG A 186 5.81 13.63 12.53
C ARG A 186 5.03 13.60 11.23
N LEU A 187 3.92 12.88 11.22
CA LEU A 187 2.99 12.81 10.08
C LEU A 187 1.85 13.81 10.27
N ARG A 188 1.70 14.74 9.32
CA ARG A 188 0.59 15.70 9.29
C ARG A 188 -0.54 15.18 8.40
N LEU A 189 -1.54 14.60 9.04
CA LEU A 189 -2.68 13.99 8.34
C LEU A 189 -3.78 15.03 8.11
N SER A 190 -4.05 15.34 6.85
CA SER A 190 -5.18 16.16 6.43
C SER A 190 -5.85 15.51 5.22
N PRO A 191 -7.17 15.32 5.22
CA PRO A 191 -8.15 15.75 6.25
C PRO A 191 -8.21 14.84 7.50
N PRO A 192 -8.83 15.29 8.62
CA PRO A 192 -8.97 14.50 9.84
C PRO A 192 -9.63 13.13 9.63
N GLY A 193 -9.20 12.13 10.40
CA GLY A 193 -9.69 10.75 10.28
C GLY A 193 -9.01 9.92 9.19
N ALA A 194 -8.00 10.46 8.52
CA ALA A 194 -7.12 9.67 7.66
C ALA A 194 -6.26 8.69 8.49
N LYS A 195 -5.99 7.51 7.92
CA LYS A 195 -5.10 6.50 8.49
C LYS A 195 -3.79 6.50 7.70
N ALA A 196 -2.67 6.35 8.40
CA ALA A 196 -1.35 6.30 7.80
C ALA A 196 -0.71 4.92 7.98
N TRP A 197 0.14 4.56 7.04
CA TRP A 197 1.01 3.40 7.11
C TRP A 197 2.43 3.85 6.74
N LEU A 198 3.40 3.43 7.54
CA LEU A 198 4.83 3.63 7.31
C LEU A 198 5.43 2.25 6.97
N ASP A 199 5.99 2.12 5.78
CA ASP A 199 6.54 0.85 5.26
C ASP A 199 5.56 -0.33 5.37
N GLY A 200 4.28 -0.05 5.12
CA GLY A 200 3.20 -1.04 5.22
C GLY A 200 2.67 -1.29 6.64
N GLN A 201 3.32 -0.76 7.68
CA GLN A 201 2.89 -0.88 9.08
C GLN A 201 1.94 0.26 9.44
N PRO A 202 0.77 0.00 10.09
CA PRO A 202 -0.10 1.06 10.59
C PRO A 202 0.68 2.03 11.49
N ALA A 203 0.63 3.31 11.16
CA ALA A 203 1.38 4.36 11.83
C ALA A 203 0.43 5.39 12.45
N GLY A 204 0.76 5.82 13.68
CA GLY A 204 0.15 6.99 14.30
C GLY A 204 0.69 8.29 13.70
N THR A 205 0.37 9.43 14.31
CA THR A 205 0.89 10.75 13.88
C THR A 205 2.35 11.00 14.27
N LYS A 206 2.90 10.19 15.17
CA LYS A 206 4.28 10.29 15.66
C LYS A 206 5.01 8.93 15.62
N PRO A 207 5.19 8.30 14.45
CA PRO A 207 5.93 7.05 14.38
C PRO A 207 7.43 7.29 14.61
N ARG A 208 8.17 6.22 14.85
CA ARG A 208 9.62 6.23 14.78
C ARG A 208 10.04 5.53 13.49
N ALA A 209 10.99 6.12 12.76
CA ALA A 209 11.58 5.55 11.57
C ALA A 209 13.09 5.43 11.78
N ARG A 210 13.75 4.48 11.14
CA ARG A 210 15.22 4.43 11.14
C ARG A 210 15.76 5.44 10.13
N PRO A 211 17.04 5.81 10.17
CA PRO A 211 17.66 6.51 9.06
C PRO A 211 17.54 5.68 7.76
N GLY A 212 17.27 6.35 6.64
CA GLY A 212 17.09 5.71 5.33
C GLY A 212 15.79 6.10 4.62
N ALA A 213 15.54 5.48 3.47
CA ALA A 213 14.35 5.72 2.66
C ALA A 213 13.14 4.93 3.17
N HIS A 214 12.00 5.62 3.27
CA HIS A 214 10.74 5.10 3.77
C HIS A 214 9.60 5.42 2.83
N ARG A 215 8.59 4.56 2.81
CA ARG A 215 7.35 4.75 2.06
C ARG A 215 6.20 5.05 3.02
N VAL A 216 5.46 6.10 2.73
CA VAL A 216 4.24 6.45 3.47
C VAL A 216 3.02 6.22 2.57
N MET A 217 1.98 5.63 3.14
CA MET A 217 0.67 5.53 2.50
C MET A 217 -0.36 6.16 3.43
N VAL A 218 -1.27 6.96 2.88
CA VAL A 218 -2.36 7.59 3.64
C VAL A 218 -3.68 7.29 2.94
N LYS A 219 -4.68 6.84 3.70
CA LYS A 219 -6.02 6.54 3.17
C LYS A 219 -7.11 7.12 4.07
N ARG A 220 -8.19 7.57 3.44
CA ARG A 220 -9.45 7.97 4.09
C ARG A 220 -10.62 7.54 3.22
N ALA A 221 -11.70 7.05 3.83
CA ALA A 221 -12.91 6.70 3.10
C ALA A 221 -13.47 7.93 2.35
N GLY A 222 -13.83 7.75 1.08
CA GLY A 222 -14.28 8.82 0.19
C GLY A 222 -13.15 9.68 -0.42
N TYR A 223 -11.88 9.33 -0.22
CA TYR A 223 -10.72 10.02 -0.80
C TYR A 223 -9.81 9.05 -1.54
N ALA A 224 -9.11 9.54 -2.56
CA ALA A 224 -8.02 8.79 -3.20
C ALA A 224 -6.88 8.52 -2.20
N ALA A 225 -6.23 7.36 -2.33
CA ALA A 225 -5.07 7.04 -1.51
C ALA A 225 -3.85 7.87 -1.92
N TYR A 226 -3.12 8.40 -0.94
CA TYR A 226 -1.83 9.03 -1.16
C TYR A 226 -0.71 8.02 -0.89
N VAL A 227 0.31 8.03 -1.75
CA VAL A 227 1.54 7.26 -1.58
C VAL A 227 2.71 8.21 -1.81
N GLY A 228 3.61 8.30 -0.84
CA GLY A 228 4.82 9.11 -0.93
C GLY A 228 6.03 8.38 -0.36
N SER A 229 7.20 9.01 -0.48
CA SER A 229 8.44 8.53 0.10
C SER A 229 9.22 9.67 0.74
N PHE A 230 9.94 9.38 1.82
CA PHE A 230 10.85 10.34 2.46
C PHE A 230 12.14 9.63 2.90
N THR A 231 13.19 10.40 3.17
CA THR A 231 14.43 9.88 3.75
C THR A 231 14.61 10.41 5.16
N ALA A 232 14.61 9.52 6.15
CA ALA A 232 14.96 9.85 7.52
C ALA A 232 16.47 9.94 7.68
N ARG A 233 16.92 10.91 8.47
CA ARG A 233 18.34 11.13 8.80
C ARG A 233 18.49 11.13 10.31
N GLU A 234 19.63 10.65 10.80
CA GLU A 234 19.95 10.72 12.22
C GLU A 234 19.89 12.15 12.74
N GLY A 235 19.40 12.30 13.98
CA GLY A 235 19.39 13.59 14.69
C GLY A 235 18.42 14.65 14.16
N LEU A 236 17.73 14.41 13.04
CA LEU A 236 16.81 15.38 12.44
C LEU A 236 15.37 14.88 12.49
N PRO A 237 14.44 15.60 13.14
CA PRO A 237 13.03 15.27 13.07
C PRO A 237 12.53 15.45 11.63
N VAL A 238 11.85 14.43 11.10
CA VAL A 238 11.24 14.52 9.77
C VAL A 238 9.77 14.89 9.92
N GLU A 239 9.32 15.87 9.14
CA GLU A 239 7.91 16.21 9.01
C GLU A 239 7.43 15.87 7.60
N VAL A 240 6.34 15.10 7.52
CA VAL A 240 5.75 14.59 6.27
C VAL A 240 4.26 14.87 6.24
#